data_AF-A0A8X6RD06-F1
#
_entry.id   AF-A0A8X6RD06-F1
#
_cell.length_a   1.000
_cell.length_b   1.000
_cell.length_c   1.000
_cell.angle_alpha   90.00
_cell.angle_beta   90.00
_cell.angle_gamma   90.00
#
_symmetry.space_group_name_H-M   'P 1'
#
loop_
_entity.id
_entity.type
_entity.pdbx_description
1 polymer ?
#
loop_
_entity_poly.entity_id
_entity_poly.type
_entity_poly.pdbx_seq_one_letter_code
_entity_poly.pdbx_strand_id
1 'polypeptide(L)'
;MKSPCLKYFNGNKAVTVSVDASKNRLGAVLLQEGQPVAYGSLEYVPGKNLVIADALSRAQSTTDNFDEVLGQEATVRINLLTQASPTKWEEIASLTAGDPEMQDVLLHIINGWPQKRKRK
;
A
#
# COMPACT_ATOMS: atom_id res chain seq x y z
N MET A 1 30.11 22.16 -22.73
CA MET A 1 29.13 21.59 -21.79
C MET A 1 29.24 20.07 -21.86
N LYS A 2 29.53 19.41 -20.74
CA LYS A 2 29.67 17.94 -20.68
C LYS A 2 28.27 17.35 -20.48
N SER A 3 27.81 16.50 -21.40
CA SER A 3 26.49 15.88 -21.29
C SER A 3 26.42 15.02 -20.04
N PRO A 4 25.35 15.12 -19.22
CA PRO A 4 25.18 14.26 -18.06
C PRO A 4 25.03 12.82 -18.54
N CYS A 5 26.00 11.97 -18.21
CA CYS A 5 25.96 10.53 -18.45
C CYS A 5 25.51 9.80 -17.17
N LEU A 6 24.79 8.70 -17.36
CA LEU A 6 24.31 7.87 -16.25
C LEU A 6 25.49 7.36 -15.43
N LYS A 7 25.45 7.57 -14.11
CA LYS A 7 26.45 7.02 -13.18
C LYS A 7 26.02 5.66 -12.66
N TYR A 8 27.00 4.83 -12.30
CA TYR A 8 26.74 3.60 -11.54
C TYR A 8 26.28 3.93 -10.12
N PHE A 9 25.30 3.17 -9.64
CA PHE A 9 24.80 3.27 -8.28
C PHE A 9 25.87 2.85 -7.27
N ASN A 10 25.98 3.60 -6.17
CA ASN A 10 26.86 3.28 -5.04
C ASN A 10 26.07 3.31 -3.73
N GLY A 11 26.01 2.17 -3.02
CA GLY A 11 25.24 2.02 -1.78
C GLY A 11 25.73 2.86 -0.59
N ASN A 12 26.96 3.36 -0.63
CA ASN A 12 27.52 4.21 0.43
C ASN A 12 27.23 5.71 0.24
N LYS A 13 26.59 6.09 -0.87
CA LYS A 13 26.32 7.49 -1.20
C LYS A 13 24.85 7.82 -0.97
N ALA A 14 24.59 9.01 -0.43
CA ALA A 14 23.23 9.50 -0.26
C ALA A 14 22.49 9.56 -1.60
N VAL A 15 21.21 9.18 -1.56
CA VAL A 15 20.33 9.12 -2.73
C VAL A 15 19.29 10.21 -2.61
N THR A 16 19.11 11.00 -3.68
CA THR A 16 18.01 11.95 -3.82
C THR A 16 17.09 11.45 -4.92
N VAL A 17 15.82 11.25 -4.60
CA VAL A 17 14.79 10.95 -5.60
C VAL A 17 14.04 12.23 -5.92
N SER A 18 14.06 12.65 -7.18
CA SER A 18 13.21 13.74 -7.67
C SER A 18 12.07 13.14 -8.49
N VAL A 19 10.85 13.55 -8.18
CA VAL A 19 9.63 13.01 -8.78
C VAL A 19 8.84 14.15 -9.38
N ASP A 20 8.40 13.98 -10.62
CA ASP A 20 7.49 14.90 -11.31
C ASP A 20 6.25 14.15 -11.81
N ALA A 21 5.09 14.76 -11.68
CA ALA A 21 3.82 14.15 -12.02
C ALA A 21 3.13 14.94 -13.15
N SER A 22 2.72 14.21 -14.18
CA SER A 22 1.85 14.68 -15.24
C SER A 22 0.45 14.11 -15.06
N LYS A 23 -0.50 14.57 -15.89
CA LYS A 23 -1.91 14.13 -15.86
C LYS A 23 -2.10 12.60 -15.88
N ASN A 24 -1.20 11.87 -16.53
CA ASN A 24 -1.35 10.43 -16.78
C ASN A 24 -0.10 9.62 -16.40
N ARG A 25 1.01 10.25 -16.03
CA ARG A 25 2.28 9.57 -15.76
C ARG A 25 3.04 10.28 -14.64
N LEU A 26 3.75 9.51 -13.84
CA LEU A 26 4.69 9.97 -12.84
C LEU A 26 6.10 9.57 -13.28
N GLY A 27 6.99 10.55 -13.43
CA GLY A 27 8.40 10.34 -13.72
C GLY A 27 9.22 10.48 -12.45
N ALA A 28 10.26 9.68 -12.30
CA ALA A 28 11.21 9.78 -11.21
C ALA A 28 12.65 9.71 -11.75
N VAL A 29 13.54 10.50 -11.17
CA VAL A 29 14.98 10.41 -11.38
C VAL A 29 15.67 10.16 -10.05
N LEU A 30 16.54 9.16 -10.05
CA LEU A 30 17.41 8.85 -8.92
C LEU A 30 18.74 9.57 -9.13
N LEU A 31 19.07 10.46 -8.22
CA LEU A 31 20.26 11.30 -8.26
C LEU A 31 21.22 10.89 -7.14
N GLN A 32 22.51 10.83 -7.44
CA GLN A 32 23.59 10.76 -6.45
C GLN A 32 24.61 11.85 -6.77
N GLU A 33 25.00 12.65 -5.77
CA GLU A 33 25.92 13.80 -5.94
C GLU A 33 25.47 14.77 -7.04
N GLY A 34 24.16 14.97 -7.19
CA GLY A 34 23.58 15.85 -8.21
C GLY A 34 23.61 15.28 -9.64
N GLN A 35 23.92 13.99 -9.83
CA GLN A 35 23.96 13.35 -11.15
C GLN A 35 22.98 12.18 -11.25
N PRO A 36 22.35 11.98 -12.43
CA PRO A 36 21.38 10.90 -12.64
C PRO A 36 22.05 9.52 -12.67
N VAL A 37 21.46 8.60 -11.91
CA VAL A 37 21.87 7.20 -11.78
C VAL A 37 20.80 6.27 -12.37
N ALA A 38 19.52 6.61 -12.24
CA ALA A 38 18.43 5.85 -12.83
C ALA A 38 17.22 6.74 -13.13
N TYR A 39 16.40 6.31 -14.09
CA TYR A 39 15.11 6.92 -14.42
C TYR A 39 14.01 5.86 -14.26
N GLY A 40 12.88 6.26 -13.68
CA GLY A 40 11.68 5.45 -13.57
C GLY A 40 10.48 6.22 -14.09
N SER A 41 9.51 5.50 -14.65
CA SER A 41 8.21 6.07 -15.00
C SER A 41 7.11 5.11 -14.61
N LEU A 42 6.02 5.67 -14.10
CA LEU A 42 4.79 4.96 -13.76
C LEU A 42 3.64 5.60 -14.53
N GLU A 43 2.84 4.78 -15.21
CA GLU A 43 1.65 5.23 -15.91
C GLU A 43 0.42 5.05 -15.01
N TYR A 44 -0.38 6.10 -14.89
CA TYR A 44 -1.63 6.03 -14.15
C TYR A 44 -2.64 5.21 -14.95
N VAL A 45 -3.03 4.08 -14.37
CA VAL A 45 -4.09 3.22 -14.90
C VAL A 45 -5.32 3.41 -14.01
N PRO A 46 -6.45 3.91 -14.56
CA PRO A 46 -7.70 4.03 -13.81
C PRO A 46 -8.09 2.69 -13.17
N GLY A 47 -8.66 2.71 -11.96
CA GLY A 47 -8.94 1.49 -11.18
C GLY A 47 -9.73 0.40 -11.94
N LYS A 48 -10.63 0.80 -12.85
CA LYS A 48 -11.36 -0.13 -13.74
C LYS A 48 -10.44 -1.04 -14.57
N ASN A 49 -9.28 -0.53 -14.97
CA ASN A 49 -8.30 -1.23 -15.81
C ASN A 49 -7.14 -1.81 -14.98
N LEU A 50 -7.12 -1.59 -13.65
CA LEU A 50 -6.05 -2.02 -12.75
C LEU A 50 -6.23 -3.49 -12.31
N VAL A 51 -6.53 -4.37 -13.27
CA VAL A 51 -6.81 -5.80 -13.05
C VAL A 51 -5.57 -6.51 -12.49
N ILE A 52 -4.37 -6.07 -12.88
CA ILE A 52 -3.11 -6.64 -12.41
C ILE A 52 -2.91 -6.39 -10.91
N ALA A 53 -3.25 -5.21 -10.40
CA ALA A 53 -3.10 -4.94 -8.96
C ALA A 53 -4.11 -5.72 -8.12
N ASP A 54 -5.36 -5.87 -8.59
CA ASP A 54 -6.35 -6.72 -7.93
C ASP A 54 -5.90 -8.20 -7.93
N ALA A 55 -5.36 -8.69 -9.06
CA ALA A 55 -4.82 -10.05 -9.16
C ALA A 55 -3.59 -10.27 -8.26
N LEU A 56 -2.65 -9.32 -8.21
CA LEU A 56 -1.47 -9.40 -7.34
C LEU A 56 -1.85 -9.28 -5.86
N SER A 57 -2.80 -8.41 -5.52
CA SER A 57 -3.31 -8.28 -4.15
C SER A 57 -4.04 -9.55 -3.66
N ARG A 58 -4.48 -10.40 -4.58
CA ARG A 58 -5.15 -11.68 -4.30
C ARG A 58 -4.24 -12.89 -4.49
N ALA A 59 -3.08 -12.71 -5.11
CA ALA A 59 -2.10 -13.79 -5.27
C ALA A 59 -1.60 -14.17 -3.88
N GLN A 60 -1.81 -15.44 -3.50
CA GLN A 60 -1.27 -15.96 -2.26
C GLN A 60 0.26 -15.96 -2.37
N SER A 61 0.92 -15.20 -1.50
CA SER A 61 2.37 -15.19 -1.38
C SER A 61 2.84 -16.58 -0.91
N THR A 62 3.11 -17.50 -1.83
CA THR A 62 3.61 -18.85 -1.54
C THR A 62 5.11 -18.86 -1.20
N THR A 63 5.59 -17.81 -0.55
CA THR A 63 6.98 -17.67 -0.16
C THR A 63 7.07 -17.47 1.34
N ASP A 64 7.39 -18.56 2.04
CA ASP A 64 7.61 -18.68 3.49
C ASP A 64 8.79 -17.84 4.02
N ASN A 65 9.18 -16.74 3.37
CA ASN A 65 10.33 -15.91 3.72
C ASN A 65 10.05 -14.39 3.62
N PHE A 66 8.82 -13.94 3.88
CA PHE A 66 8.44 -12.51 3.80
C PHE A 66 8.03 -11.87 5.14
N ASP A 67 8.44 -12.45 6.27
CA ASP A 67 7.98 -11.98 7.59
C ASP A 67 8.57 -10.62 8.01
N GLU A 68 9.76 -10.23 7.53
CA GLU A 68 10.44 -9.04 8.04
C GLU A 68 9.98 -7.72 7.36
N VAL A 69 9.63 -7.77 6.06
CA VAL A 69 9.22 -6.59 5.30
C VAL A 69 7.71 -6.32 5.43
N LEU A 70 6.89 -7.37 5.51
CA LEU A 70 5.44 -7.23 5.62
C LEU A 70 5.02 -6.70 7.01
N GLY A 71 5.79 -6.99 8.06
CA GLY A 71 5.56 -6.45 9.40
C GLY A 71 5.62 -4.92 9.43
N GLN A 72 6.56 -4.33 8.68
CA GLN A 72 6.71 -2.88 8.58
C GLN A 72 5.54 -2.25 7.80
N GLU A 73 5.12 -2.85 6.68
CA GLU A 73 4.01 -2.35 5.86
C GLU A 73 2.63 -2.50 6.55
N ALA A 74 2.42 -3.62 7.26
CA ALA A 74 1.22 -3.85 8.07
C ALA A 74 1.12 -2.85 9.23
N THR A 75 2.25 -2.54 9.89
CA THR A 75 2.30 -1.54 10.97
C THR A 75 1.97 -0.14 10.44
N VAL A 76 2.48 0.23 9.26
CA VAL A 76 2.17 1.51 8.60
C VAL A 76 0.69 1.63 8.24
N ARG A 77 0.03 0.53 7.84
CA ARG A 77 -1.42 0.51 7.53
C ARG A 77 -2.30 0.67 8.77
N ILE A 78 -1.95 0.01 9.88
CA ILE A 78 -2.63 0.21 11.16
C ILE A 78 -2.48 1.67 11.62
N ASN A 79 -1.30 2.26 11.41
CA ASN A 79 -1.03 3.64 11.80
C ASN A 79 -1.82 4.71 11.01
N LEU A 80 -2.38 4.36 9.84
CA LEU A 80 -3.26 5.25 9.08
C LEU A 80 -4.68 5.28 9.66
N LEU A 81 -5.14 4.15 10.23
CA LEU A 81 -6.43 4.06 10.91
C LEU A 81 -6.38 4.72 12.30
N THR A 82 -5.28 4.57 13.04
CA THR A 82 -5.10 5.18 14.37
C THR A 82 -4.97 6.71 14.36
N GLN A 83 -4.72 7.33 13.20
CA GLN A 83 -4.73 8.80 13.03
C GLN A 83 -6.13 9.41 12.92
N ALA A 84 -7.20 8.62 13.05
CA ALA A 84 -8.55 9.15 13.19
C ALA A 84 -8.72 9.88 14.53
N SER A 85 -9.28 11.09 14.49
CA SER A 85 -9.62 11.90 15.68
C SER A 85 -10.43 11.08 16.69
N PRO A 86 -10.21 11.23 18.01
CA PRO A 86 -10.95 10.52 19.06
C PRO A 86 -12.47 10.56 18.89
N THR A 87 -12.99 11.68 18.38
CA THR A 87 -14.41 11.89 18.10
C THR A 87 -14.98 10.97 17.01
N LYS A 88 -14.18 10.61 15.99
CA LYS A 88 -14.60 9.69 14.93
C LYS A 88 -14.67 8.25 15.43
N TRP A 89 -13.86 7.89 16.42
CA TRP A 89 -13.92 6.57 17.03
C TRP A 89 -15.23 6.34 17.79
N GLU A 90 -15.71 7.34 18.53
CA GLU A 90 -16.99 7.28 19.23
C GLU A 90 -18.17 7.22 18.26
N GLU A 91 -18.11 7.99 17.17
CA GLU A 91 -19.13 7.94 16.11
C GLU A 91 -19.17 6.57 15.43
N ILE A 92 -18.01 6.04 15.04
CA ILE A 92 -17.91 4.70 14.44
C ILE A 92 -18.41 3.64 15.42
N ALA A 93 -18.02 3.72 16.70
CA ALA A 93 -18.48 2.77 17.71
C ALA A 93 -20.01 2.83 17.92
N SER A 94 -20.60 4.02 17.92
CA SER A 94 -22.05 4.22 18.05
C SER A 94 -22.81 3.67 16.84
N LEU A 95 -22.34 3.98 15.62
CA LEU A 95 -22.93 3.45 14.39
C LEU A 95 -22.77 1.93 14.27
N THR A 96 -21.63 1.39 14.73
CA THR A 96 -21.36 -0.06 14.80
C THR A 96 -22.27 -0.75 15.80
N ALA A 97 -22.57 -0.12 16.94
CA ALA A 97 -23.49 -0.67 17.94
C ALA A 97 -24.93 -0.73 17.44
N GLY A 98 -25.33 0.19 16.56
CA GLY A 98 -26.67 0.26 15.98
C GLY A 98 -26.91 -0.67 14.79
N ASP A 99 -25.86 -1.25 14.20
CA ASP A 99 -25.96 -2.08 13.00
C ASP A 99 -26.00 -3.59 13.34
N PRO A 100 -27.13 -4.28 13.11
CA PRO A 100 -27.28 -5.71 13.39
C PRO A 100 -26.31 -6.60 12.58
N GLU A 101 -26.03 -6.24 11.31
CA GLU A 101 -25.11 -7.00 10.46
C GLU A 101 -23.67 -6.84 10.99
N MET A 102 -23.32 -5.66 11.48
CA MET A 102 -21.99 -5.42 12.04
C MET A 102 -21.77 -6.17 13.36
N GLN A 103 -22.82 -6.32 14.18
CA GLN A 103 -22.76 -7.16 15.38
C GLN A 103 -22.67 -8.65 15.05
N ASP A 104 -23.35 -9.11 13.99
CA ASP A 104 -23.18 -10.47 13.50
C ASP A 104 -21.74 -10.72 13.04
N VAL A 105 -21.13 -9.77 12.32
CA VAL A 105 -19.70 -9.86 11.95
C VAL A 105 -18.81 -9.91 13.19
N LEU A 106 -19.06 -9.06 14.19
CA LEU A 106 -18.30 -9.03 15.44
C LEU A 106 -18.39 -10.36 16.20
N LEU A 107 -19.59 -10.97 16.24
CA LEU A 107 -19.81 -12.30 16.78
C LEU A 107 -18.99 -13.38 16.04
N HIS A 108 -18.91 -13.32 14.72
CA HIS A 108 -18.10 -14.26 13.92
C HIS A 108 -16.59 -14.04 14.05
N ILE A 109 -16.15 -12.80 14.29
CA ILE A 109 -14.74 -12.51 14.57
C ILE A 109 -14.34 -13.12 15.91
N ILE A 110 -15.19 -12.99 16.93
CA ILE A 110 -14.92 -13.51 18.29
C ILE A 110 -15.05 -15.04 18.34
N ASN A 111 -16.10 -15.59 17.73
CA ASN A 111 -16.45 -17.01 17.84
C ASN A 111 -15.92 -17.88 16.67
N GLY A 112 -15.28 -17.25 15.68
CA GLY A 112 -14.82 -17.91 14.46
C GLY A 112 -15.88 -17.95 13.35
N TRP A 113 -15.40 -17.98 12.10
CA TRP A 113 -16.25 -18.01 10.92
C TRP A 113 -16.79 -19.42 10.66
N PRO A 114 -18.05 -19.58 10.21
CA PRO A 114 -18.62 -20.88 9.89
C PRO A 114 -17.87 -21.52 8.72
N GLN A 115 -17.35 -22.73 8.94
CA GLN A 115 -16.55 -23.47 7.95
C GLN A 115 -17.32 -23.90 6.69
N LYS A 116 -18.65 -23.82 6.68
CA LYS A 116 -19.48 -24.23 5.55
C LYS A 116 -20.51 -23.14 5.23
N ARG A 117 -20.44 -22.60 4.01
CA ARG A 117 -21.49 -21.72 3.48
C ARG A 117 -22.79 -22.52 3.33
N LYS A 118 -23.87 -22.07 3.97
CA LYS A 118 -25.22 -22.54 3.61
C LYS A 118 -25.52 -22.01 2.21
N ARG A 119 -25.66 -22.91 1.23
CA ARG A 119 -26.20 -22.57 -0.09
C ARG A 119 -27.68 -22.20 0.07
N LYS A 120 -28.05 -21.00 -0.39
CA LYS A 120 -29.44 -20.65 -0.71
C LYS A 120 -29.77 -21.21 -2.10
#